data_AF-F0QVS2-F1
#
_entry.id   AF-F0QVS2-F1
#
_cell.length_a   1.000
_cell.length_b   1.000
_cell.length_c   1.000
_cell.angle_alpha   90.00
_cell.angle_beta   90.00
_cell.angle_gamma   90.00
#
_symmetry.space_group_name_H-M   'P 1'
#
loop_
_entity.id
_entity.type
_entity.pdbx_description
1 polymer ?
#
loop_
_entity_poly.entity_id
_entity_poly.type
_entity_poly.pdbx_seq_one_letter_code
_entity_poly.pdbx_strand_id
1 'polypeptide(L)' 'MGSTVVLTVRVRRELKERAKQLGINIREVVKRALEEAIEEKEMEMLKKMAGELKELLSGVSAEEVVRLIREDRDAS' A
#
# COMPACT_ATOMS: atom_id res chain seq x y z
N MET A 1 -5.79 17.34 15.29
CA MET A 1 -4.35 17.61 15.55
C MET A 1 -3.57 16.40 15.04
N GLY A 2 -2.73 16.55 14.02
CA GLY A 2 -1.95 15.42 13.48
C GLY A 2 -0.82 15.06 14.43
N SER A 3 -0.84 13.86 15.00
CA SER A 3 0.24 13.36 15.85
C SER A 3 1.45 13.00 14.98
N THR A 4 2.53 13.76 15.07
CA THR A 4 3.82 13.37 14.49
C THR A 4 4.63 12.58 15.51
N VAL A 5 5.33 11.55 15.05
CA VAL A 5 6.21 10.70 15.86
C VAL A 5 7.64 10.84 15.35
N VAL A 6 8.62 10.78 16.25
CA VAL A 6 10.05 10.84 15.88
C VAL A 6 10.56 9.44 15.54
N LEU A 7 11.10 9.29 14.33
CA LEU A 7 11.80 8.09 13.88
C LEU A 7 13.32 8.30 14.01
N THR A 8 14.01 7.40 14.72
CA THR A 8 15.49 7.39 14.80
C THR A 8 16.05 6.22 14.02
N VAL A 9 16.86 6.50 13.01
CA VAL A 9 17.51 5.47 12.17
C VAL A 9 19.02 5.65 12.21
N ARG A 10 19.76 4.55 12.33
CA ARG A 10 21.22 4.54 12.21
C ARG A 10 21.61 4.48 10.74
N VAL A 11 22.46 5.42 10.32
CA VAL A 11 23.02 5.49 8.97
C VAL A 11 24.54 5.62 9.04
N ARG A 12 25.24 5.25 7.96
CA ARG A 12 26.68 5.51 7.84
C ARG A 12 26.93 7.01 7.93
N ARG A 13 27.96 7.40 8.69
CA ARG A 13 28.34 8.80 8.89
C ARG A 13 28.58 9.52 7.56
N GLU A 14 29.28 8.87 6.65
CA GLU A 14 29.57 9.39 5.30
C GLU A 14 28.30 9.77 4.53
N LEU A 15 27.22 8.97 4.62
CA LEU A 15 25.96 9.27 3.92
C LEU A 15 25.32 10.55 4.45
N LYS A 16 25.28 10.71 5.78
CA LYS A 16 24.75 11.91 6.41
C LYS A 16 25.57 13.14 6.05
N GLU A 17 26.90 13.01 6.05
CA GLU A 17 27.82 14.12 5.72
C GLU A 17 27.71 14.51 4.25
N ARG A 18 27.71 13.55 3.33
CA ARG A 18 27.53 13.81 1.89
C ARG A 18 26.16 14.43 1.59
N ALA A 19 25.09 13.92 2.19
CA ALA A 19 23.76 14.51 2.04
C ALA A 19 23.75 15.99 2.50
N LYS A 20 24.42 16.30 3.61
CA LYS A 20 24.56 17.68 4.09
C LYS A 20 25.38 18.55 3.14
N GLN A 21 26.51 18.05 2.64
CA GLN A 21 27.37 18.78 1.69
C GLN A 21 26.64 19.09 0.37
N LEU A 22 25.78 18.17 -0.07
CA LEU A 22 24.98 18.30 -1.29
C LEU A 22 23.67 19.09 -1.07
N GLY A 23 23.40 19.58 0.15
CA GLY A 23 22.17 20.31 0.45
C GLY A 23 20.89 19.46 0.42
N ILE A 24 21.01 18.14 0.54
CA ILE A 24 19.88 17.21 0.49
C ILE A 24 19.08 17.27 1.79
N ASN A 25 17.76 17.45 1.68
CA ASN A 25 16.85 17.39 2.81
C ASN A 25 16.58 15.93 3.23
N ILE A 26 17.38 15.42 4.17
CA ILE A 26 17.28 14.04 4.68
C ILE A 26 15.87 13.73 5.19
N ARG A 27 15.19 14.67 5.85
CA ARG A 27 13.82 14.46 6.35
C ARG A 27 12.85 14.18 5.21
N GLU A 28 12.90 14.99 4.16
CA GLU A 28 12.03 14.83 3.00
C GLU A 28 12.30 13.52 2.26
N VAL A 29 13.58 13.16 2.09
CA VAL A 29 13.97 11.88 1.49
C VAL A 29 13.43 10.70 2.30
N VAL A 30 13.62 10.70 3.62
CA VAL A 30 13.14 9.61 4.49
C VAL A 30 11.62 9.55 4.50
N LYS A 31 10.93 10.71 4.49
CA LYS A 31 9.48 10.77 4.46
C LYS A 31 8.93 10.18 3.16
N ARG A 32 9.43 10.64 2.00
CA ARG A 32 9.00 10.13 0.69
C ARG A 32 9.28 8.65 0.53
N ALA A 33 10.49 8.20 0.89
CA ALA A 33 10.85 6.79 0.82
C ALA A 33 9.94 5.91 1.69
N LEU A 34 9.49 6.42 2.84
CA LEU A 34 8.55 5.71 3.70
C LEU A 34 7.14 5.68 3.09
N GLU A 35 6.65 6.79 2.56
CA GLU A 35 5.35 6.88 1.88
C GLU A 35 5.29 5.94 0.68
N GLU A 36 6.28 6.00 -0.21
CA GLU A 36 6.38 5.14 -1.39
C GLU A 36 6.43 3.65 -1.00
N ALA A 37 7.23 3.28 0.00
CA ALA A 37 7.31 1.89 0.46
C ALA A 37 5.98 1.37 1.02
N ILE A 38 5.18 2.22 1.67
CA ILE A 38 3.85 1.88 2.16
C ILE A 38 2.89 1.69 0.98
N GLU A 39 2.82 2.66 0.06
CA GLU A 39 1.96 2.61 -1.12
C GLU A 39 2.23 1.35 -1.97
N GLU A 40 3.51 1.01 -2.17
CA GLU A 40 3.90 -0.21 -2.88
C GLU A 40 3.36 -1.48 -2.20
N LYS A 41 3.45 -1.56 -0.86
CA LYS A 41 2.93 -2.73 -0.12
C LYS A 41 1.42 -2.78 -0.06
N GLU A 42 0.74 -1.65 0.06
CA GLU A 42 -0.72 -1.58 -0.04
C GLU A 42 -1.19 -2.07 -1.41
N MET A 43 -0.54 -1.63 -2.49
CA MET A 43 -0.87 -2.06 -3.83
C MET A 43 -0.61 -3.56 -4.05
N GLU A 44 0.47 -4.11 -3.50
CA GLU A 44 0.74 -5.54 -3.53
C GLU A 44 -0.33 -6.35 -2.80
N MET A 45 -0.75 -5.89 -1.61
CA MET A 45 -1.84 -6.52 -0.86
C MET A 45 -3.16 -6.48 -1.62
N LEU A 46 -3.52 -5.35 -2.22
CA LEU A 46 -4.72 -5.23 -3.05
C LEU A 46 -4.69 -6.20 -4.25
N LYS A 47 -3.56 -6.29 -4.95
CA LYS A 47 -3.39 -7.23 -6.06
C LYS A 47 -3.53 -8.69 -5.60
N LYS A 48 -2.97 -9.02 -4.43
CA LYS A 48 -3.07 -10.36 -3.85
C LYS A 48 -4.52 -10.71 -3.51
N MET A 49 -5.24 -9.82 -2.83
CA MET A 49 -6.65 -10.02 -2.51
C MET A 49 -7.52 -10.16 -3.77
N ALA A 50 -7.26 -9.35 -4.80
CA ALA A 50 -7.96 -9.47 -6.08
C ALA A 50 -7.65 -10.80 -6.78
N GLY A 51 -6.41 -11.28 -6.68
CA GLY A 51 -6.00 -12.60 -7.17
C GLY A 51 -6.73 -13.74 -6.44
N GLU A 52 -6.73 -13.71 -5.11
CA GLU A 52 -7.44 -14.69 -4.27
C GLU A 52 -8.94 -14.70 -4.56
N LEU A 53 -9.56 -13.52 -4.70
CA LEU A 53 -10.97 -13.40 -5.08
C LEU A 53 -11.22 -13.98 -6.48
N LYS A 54 -10.34 -13.72 -7.45
CA LYS A 54 -10.45 -14.28 -8.79
C LYS A 54 -10.32 -15.80 -8.78
N GLU A 55 -9.43 -16.37 -7.96
CA GLU A 55 -9.32 -17.82 -7.80
C GLU A 55 -10.57 -18.42 -7.16
N LEU A 56 -11.11 -17.80 -6.10
CA LEU A 56 -12.38 -18.23 -5.48
C LEU A 56 -13.56 -18.17 -6.46
N LEU A 57 -13.63 -17.11 -7.26
CA LEU A 57 -14.68 -16.91 -8.26
C LEU A 57 -14.40 -17.64 -9.59
N SER A 58 -13.25 -18.30 -9.76
CA SER A 58 -12.89 -18.95 -11.02
C SER A 58 -13.82 -20.12 -11.40
N GLY A 59 -14.60 -20.62 -10.44
CA GLY A 59 -15.65 -21.62 -10.64
C GLY A 59 -17.07 -21.06 -10.81
N VAL A 60 -17.26 -19.74 -10.73
CA VAL A 60 -18.56 -19.06 -10.81
C VAL A 60 -18.58 -18.16 -12.04
N SER A 61 -19.55 -18.34 -12.93
CA SER A 61 -19.65 -17.49 -14.13
C SER A 61 -20.12 -16.08 -13.74
N ALA A 62 -19.83 -15.08 -14.58
CA ALA A 62 -20.30 -13.71 -14.34
C ALA A 62 -21.83 -13.64 -14.24
N GLU A 63 -22.53 -14.49 -15.00
CA GLU A 63 -23.98 -14.60 -14.99
C GLU A 63 -24.52 -15.17 -13.67
N GLU A 64 -23.82 -16.14 -13.08
CA GLU A 64 -24.16 -16.69 -11.75
C GLU A 64 -23.98 -15.65 -10.64
N VAL A 65 -22.89 -14.87 -10.68
CA VAL A 65 -22.67 -13.79 -9.70
C VAL A 65 -23.78 -12.73 -9.80
N VAL A 66 -24.14 -12.30 -11.02
CA VAL A 66 -25.21 -11.31 -11.23
C VAL A 66 -26.56 -11.86 -10.77
N ARG A 67 -26.82 -13.15 -11.03
CA ARG A 67 -28.05 -13.81 -10.59
C ARG A 67 -28.15 -13.84 -9.06
N LEU A 68 -27.10 -14.29 -8.37
CA LEU A 68 -27.07 -14.37 -6.90
C LEU A 68 -27.24 -12.98 -6.27
N ILE A 69 -26.60 -11.94 -6.82
CA ILE A 69 -26.75 -10.56 -6.31
C ILE A 69 -28.18 -10.02 -6.50
N ARG A 70 -28.85 -10.38 -7.60
CA ARG A 70 -30.25 -10.01 -7.83
C ARG A 70 -31.19 -10.74 -6.87
N GLU A 71 -31.01 -12.05 -6.74
CA GLU A 71 -31.81 -12.88 -5.83
C GLU A 71 -31.68 -12.41 -4.37
N ASP A 72 -30.47 -12.05 -3.91
CA ASP A 72 -30.24 -11.54 -2.55
C ASP A 72 -30.88 -10.16 -2.32
N ARG A 73 -30.88 -9.29 -3.34
CA ARG A 73 -31.51 -7.96 -3.29
C ARG A 73 -33.03 -8.02 -3.31
N ASP A 74 -33.61 -8.96 -4.05
CA ASP A 74 -35.05 -9.16 -4.11
C ASP A 74 -35.60 -9.94 -2.88
N ALA A 75 -34.70 -10.56 -2.09
CA ALA A 75 -35.04 -11.28 -0.86
C ALA A 75 -34.97 -10.44 0.43
N SER A 76 -34.48 -9.19 0.37
CA SER A 76 -34.46 -8.21 1.47
C SER A 76 -35.63 -7.23 1.45
#